data_AF-A0A2V9JCN8-F1
#
_entry.id   AF-A0A2V9JCN8-F1
#
_cell.length_a   1.000
_cell.length_b   1.000
_cell.length_c   1.000
_cell.angle_alpha   90.00
_cell.angle_beta   90.00
_cell.angle_gamma   90.00
#
_symmetry.space_group_name_H-M   'P 1'
#
loop_
_entity.id
_entity.type
_entity.pdbx_description
1 polymer ?
#
loop_
_entity_poly.entity_id
_entity_poly.type
_entity_poly.pdbx_seq_one_letter_code
_entity_poly.pdbx_strand_id
1 'polypeptide(L)' 'MVDLLTEIKNEEERIRQGGGAKAIEAQHQKGRLTARERVARLIDPGSQFFELGLYAAHEM' A
#
# COMPACT_ATOMS: atom_id res chain seq x y z
N MET A 1 8.69 14.97 -18.29
CA MET A 1 9.35 14.52 -17.04
C MET A 1 8.36 14.53 -15.88
N VAL A 2 7.59 15.61 -15.70
CA VAL A 2 6.51 15.68 -14.69
C VAL A 2 5.41 14.64 -14.94
N ASP A 3 5.07 14.38 -16.21
CA ASP A 3 4.01 13.42 -16.57
C ASP A 3 4.35 11.99 -16.16
N LEU A 4 5.56 11.52 -16.48
CA LEU A 4 6.03 10.18 -16.10
C LEU A 4 6.09 10.01 -14.58
N LEU A 5 6.55 11.03 -13.84
CA LEU A 5 6.54 10.98 -12.38
C LEU A 5 5.13 10.88 -11.80
N THR A 6 4.15 11.49 -12.48
CA THR A 6 2.74 11.44 -12.08
C THR A 6 2.15 10.07 -12.36
N GLU A 7 2.46 9.48 -13.51
CA GLU A 7 2.05 8.14 -13.88
C GLU A 7 2.55 7.08 -12.88
N ILE A 8 3.86 7.11 -12.57
CA ILE A 8 4.46 6.21 -11.57
C ILE A 8 3.75 6.38 -10.22
N LYS A 9 3.58 7.61 -9.74
CA LYS A 9 2.88 7.85 -8.45
C LYS A 9 1.46 7.30 -8.45
N ASN A 10 0.70 7.49 -9.52
CA ASN A 10 -0.67 6.98 -9.61
C ASN A 10 -0.72 5.45 -9.58
N GLU A 11 0.24 4.80 -10.25
CA GLU A 11 0.36 3.36 -10.25
C GLU A 11 0.76 2.80 -8.88
N GLU A 12 1.73 3.44 -8.21
CA GLU A 12 2.11 3.09 -6.86
C GLU A 12 0.92 3.22 -5.89
N GLU A 13 0.13 4.28 -5.99
CA GLU A 13 -1.10 4.45 -5.19
C GLU A 13 -2.11 3.33 -5.47
N ARG A 14 -2.25 2.91 -6.74
CA ARG A 14 -3.10 1.77 -7.10
C ARG A 14 -2.60 0.48 -6.46
N ILE A 15 -1.30 0.21 -6.52
CA ILE A 15 -0.68 -0.97 -5.89
C ILE A 15 -0.85 -0.93 -4.37
N ARG A 16 -0.77 0.26 -3.75
CA ARG A 16 -0.96 0.43 -2.30
C ARG A 16 -2.35 0.03 -1.83
N GLN A 17 -3.37 0.08 -2.70
CA GLN A 17 -4.73 -0.41 -2.41
C GLN A 17 -4.83 -1.93 -2.28
N GLY A 18 -3.80 -2.69 -2.69
CA GLY A 18 -3.79 -4.15 -2.61
C GLY A 18 -4.98 -4.78 -3.35
N GLY A 19 -5.83 -5.52 -2.65
CA GLY A 19 -7.05 -6.11 -3.21
C GLY A 19 -8.19 -5.11 -3.49
N GLY A 20 -7.94 -3.81 -3.36
CA GLY A 20 -8.91 -2.73 -3.55
C GLY A 20 -9.84 -2.50 -2.36
N ALA A 21 -10.66 -1.45 -2.45
CA ALA A 21 -11.52 -0.99 -1.36
C ALA A 21 -12.42 -2.09 -0.76
N LYS A 22 -12.95 -2.99 -1.59
CA LYS A 22 -13.78 -4.13 -1.13
C LYS A 22 -13.01 -5.10 -0.24
N ALA A 23 -11.76 -5.41 -0.57
CA ALA A 23 -10.94 -6.33 0.22
C ALA A 23 -10.48 -5.69 1.53
N ILE A 24 -10.17 -4.38 1.50
CA ILE A 24 -9.83 -3.59 2.69
C ILE A 24 -11.00 -3.60 3.68
N GLU A 25 -12.18 -3.21 3.22
CA GLU A 25 -13.40 -3.20 4.03
C GLU A 25 -13.72 -4.58 4.60
N ALA A 26 -13.56 -5.65 3.81
CA ALA A 26 -13.75 -7.02 4.28
C ALA A 26 -12.75 -7.46 5.37
N GLN A 27 -11.54 -6.88 5.43
CA GLN A 27 -10.62 -7.10 6.55
C GLN A 27 -11.10 -6.33 7.79
N HIS A 28 -11.47 -5.07 7.62
CA HIS A 28 -11.93 -4.21 8.71
C HIS A 28 -13.20 -4.73 9.36
N GLN A 29 -14.17 -5.23 8.58
CA GLN A 29 -15.39 -5.88 9.09
C GLN A 29 -15.10 -7.12 9.94
N LYS A 30 -13.96 -7.77 9.73
CA LYS A 30 -13.50 -8.91 10.54
C LYS A 30 -12.66 -8.47 11.76
N GLY A 31 -12.59 -7.16 12.04
CA GLY A 31 -11.75 -6.59 13.09
C GLY A 31 -10.25 -6.69 12.81
N ARG A 32 -9.85 -6.86 11.54
CA ARG A 32 -8.45 -7.06 11.14
C ARG A 32 -7.91 -5.81 10.46
N LEU A 33 -6.65 -5.49 10.74
CA LEU A 33 -5.89 -4.49 10.00
C LEU A 33 -5.36 -5.06 8.68
N THR A 34 -5.20 -4.19 7.68
CA THR A 34 -4.46 -4.48 6.44
C THR A 34 -2.97 -4.68 6.74
N ALA A 35 -2.22 -5.23 5.78
CA ALA A 35 -0.78 -5.47 5.97
C ALA A 35 -0.02 -4.16 6.28
N ARG A 36 -0.28 -3.09 5.52
CA ARG A 36 0.39 -1.79 5.72
C ARG A 36 -0.03 -1.11 7.03
N GLU A 37 -1.30 -1.23 7.43
CA GLU A 37 -1.76 -0.75 8.75
C GLU A 37 -1.05 -1.48 9.90
N ARG A 38 -0.78 -2.79 9.77
CA ARG A 38 -0.02 -3.53 10.79
C ARG A 38 1.41 -3.03 10.91
N VAL A 39 2.07 -2.77 9.79
CA VAL A 39 3.43 -2.21 9.77
C VAL A 39 3.45 -0.81 10.41
N ALA A 40 2.52 0.06 10.00
CA ALA A 40 2.41 1.42 10.55
C ALA A 40 2.18 1.43 12.07
N ARG A 41 1.48 0.42 12.61
CA ARG A 41 1.26 0.26 14.05
C ARG A 41 2.44 -0.36 14.79
N LEU A 42 3.29 -1.12 14.09
CA LEU A 42 4.44 -1.81 14.66
C LEU A 42 5.66 -0.91 14.80
N ILE A 43 5.87 0.01 13.85
CA ILE A 43 7.03 0.89 13.84
C ILE A 43 6.87 2.07 14.80
N ASP A 44 7.99 2.64 15.25
CA ASP A 44 7.98 3.77 16.17
C ASP A 44 7.37 5.01 15.51
N PRO A 45 6.54 5.80 16.23
CA PRO A 45 6.01 7.06 15.71
C PRO A 45 7.11 8.00 15.23
N GLY A 46 7.00 8.49 14.00
CA GLY A 46 7.99 9.37 13.37
C GLY A 46 9.17 8.63 12.73
N SER A 47 9.25 7.31 12.83
CA SER A 47 10.22 6.53 12.05
C SER A 47 9.85 6.50 10.57
N GLN A 48 10.88 6.46 9.71
CA GLN A 48 10.69 6.30 8.27
C GLN A 48 10.48 4.83 7.93
N PHE A 49 9.51 4.54 7.06
CA PHE A 49 9.33 3.21 6.48
C PHE A 49 9.79 3.22 5.02
N PHE A 50 10.80 2.41 4.71
CA PHE A 50 11.30 2.20 3.35
C PHE A 50 10.76 0.88 2.80
N GLU A 51 9.77 0.95 1.90
CA GLU A 51 9.12 -0.22 1.32
C GLU A 51 9.98 -0.83 0.20
N LEU A 52 10.19 -2.15 0.26
CA LEU A 52 10.90 -2.91 -0.77
C LEU A 52 9.91 -3.71 -1.62
N GLY A 53 10.16 -3.79 -2.92
CA GLY A 53 9.41 -4.67 -3.82
C GLY A 53 7.96 -4.24 -4.05
N LEU A 54 7.68 -2.93 -4.10
CA LEU A 54 6.33 -2.42 -4.37
C LEU A 54 5.71 -3.04 -5.64
N TYR A 55 6.52 -3.19 -6.69
CA TYR A 55 6.13 -3.76 -7.99
C TYR A 55 6.24 -5.29 -8.08
N ALA A 56 6.38 -6.00 -6.95
CA ALA A 56 6.43 -7.45 -6.97
C ALA A 56 5.17 -8.03 -7.62
N ALA A 57 5.36 -8.87 -8.64
CA ALA A 57 4.30 -9.48 -9.46
C ALA A 57 3.39 -8.49 -10.22
N HIS A 58 3.88 -7.27 -10.50
CA HIS A 58 3.16 -6.33 -11.35
C HIS A 58 3.04 -6.87 -12.80
N GLU A 59 1.84 -6.81 -13.37
CA GLU A 59 1.48 -7.32 -14.71
C GLU A 59 1.70 -8.83 -14.95
N MET A 60 1.87 -9.62 -13.88
CA MET A 60 1.95 -11.09 -13.96
C MET A 60 0.58 -11.77 -13.92
#